data_AF-A0A950L995-F1
#
_entry.id   AF-A0A950L995-F1
#
_cell.length_a   1.000
_cell.length_b   1.000
_cell.length_c   1.000
_cell.angle_alpha   90.00
_cell.angle_beta   90.00
_cell.angle_gamma   90.00
#
_symmetry.space_group_name_H-M   'P 1'
#
loop_
_entity.id
_entity.type
_entity.pdbx_description
1 polymer ?
#
loop_
_entity_poly.entity_id
_entity_poly.type
_entity_poly.pdbx_seq_one_letter_code
_entity_poly.pdbx_strand_id
1 'polypeptide(L)'
;MTRLAALLVLLLGLAACGRGPDAEQVRQDLENRISQVFSPGTFEVVWFDERGSSADSNSPPGENRRVVYYETRLKLTRDVDFGAWNTPGAASLVTLMGAGPKGIRGVISGGNQAGDEIRAFGTAVYRPDGGGWKEIAPAGFTPPVVPALVTISPPPASEQLLANLREIATASPAGSTPAGQAIIDQELSRSLATIQARLSRITQVYAIAAGPERGQYARLVQALALTKPLGLNFQPLLTAGSVENLELLDEDRISLALAQADVAHQAFAGQGPFASRGPSPELRSLGSLYPEFLHVIVRADSPAHSIADLIHKRVSLGPPGSGTRITAEHVLDAYGMQRGR
;
A
#
# COMPACT_ATOMS: atom_id res chain seq x y z
N MET A 1 23.37 -36.49 55.68
CA MET A 1 23.93 -36.12 54.36
C MET A 1 23.04 -36.52 53.17
N THR A 2 22.14 -37.49 53.31
CA THR A 2 21.24 -37.96 52.23
C THR A 2 20.09 -37.02 51.87
N ARG A 3 19.64 -36.15 52.78
CA ARG A 3 18.56 -35.18 52.50
C ARG A 3 19.01 -33.92 51.72
N LEU A 4 20.28 -33.54 51.81
CA LEU A 4 20.83 -32.42 51.02
C LEU A 4 21.06 -32.82 49.56
N ALA A 5 21.50 -34.05 49.31
CA ALA A 5 21.67 -34.58 47.95
C ALA A 5 20.31 -34.70 47.22
N ALA A 6 19.26 -35.11 47.92
CA ALA A 6 17.91 -35.16 47.36
C ALA A 6 17.35 -33.77 47.01
N LEU A 7 17.67 -32.73 47.82
CA LEU A 7 17.26 -31.36 47.51
C LEU A 7 18.05 -30.75 46.34
N LEU A 8 19.32 -31.09 46.19
CA LEU A 8 20.15 -30.63 45.06
C LEU A 8 19.72 -31.28 43.73
N VAL A 9 19.31 -32.55 43.76
CA VAL A 9 18.75 -33.26 42.58
C VAL A 9 17.34 -32.75 42.25
N LEU A 10 16.55 -32.34 43.24
CA LEU A 10 15.25 -31.69 43.00
C LEU A 10 15.39 -30.26 42.47
N LEU A 11 16.41 -29.51 42.90
CA LEU A 11 16.72 -28.17 42.39
C LEU A 11 17.37 -28.19 40.99
N LEU A 12 18.13 -29.25 40.65
CA LEU A 12 18.60 -29.49 39.28
C LEU A 12 17.48 -30.01 38.37
N GLY A 13 16.46 -30.67 38.91
CA GLY A 13 15.26 -31.13 38.17
C GLY A 13 14.23 -30.04 37.86
N LEU A 14 14.29 -28.89 38.53
CA LEU A 14 13.37 -27.75 38.34
C LEU A 14 13.83 -26.74 37.28
N ALA A 15 15.00 -26.94 36.65
CA ALA A 15 15.49 -26.13 35.52
C ALA A 15 15.10 -26.69 34.14
N ALA A 16 14.24 -27.70 34.10
CA ALA A 16 13.77 -28.37 32.88
C ALA A 16 12.30 -28.02 32.52
N CYS A 17 11.80 -26.86 32.95
CA CYS A 17 10.63 -26.25 32.31
C CYS A 17 11.08 -25.78 30.92
N GLY A 18 10.51 -26.38 29.87
CA GLY A 18 10.98 -26.33 28.48
C GLY A 18 11.62 -25.00 28.11
N ARG A 19 12.91 -25.02 27.76
CA ARG A 19 13.65 -23.86 27.26
C ARG A 19 13.44 -23.76 25.75
N GLY A 20 13.16 -22.56 25.25
CA GLY A 20 13.15 -22.27 23.82
C GLY A 20 14.57 -22.38 23.22
N PRO A 21 14.77 -21.99 21.96
CA PRO A 21 16.13 -21.78 21.44
C PRO A 21 16.87 -20.78 22.35
N ASP A 22 18.19 -20.88 22.42
CA ASP A 22 18.97 -19.88 23.13
C ASP A 22 19.08 -18.57 22.32
N ALA A 23 19.35 -17.47 23.03
CA ALA A 23 19.38 -16.14 22.42
C ALA A 23 20.41 -16.01 21.28
N GLU A 24 21.51 -16.77 21.34
CA GLU A 24 22.56 -16.72 20.32
C GLU A 24 22.11 -17.45 19.04
N GLN A 25 21.41 -18.57 19.18
CA GLN A 25 20.76 -19.24 18.06
C GLN A 25 19.77 -18.30 17.37
N VAL A 26 18.90 -17.62 18.14
CA VAL A 26 17.90 -16.71 17.56
C VAL A 26 18.55 -15.53 16.83
N ARG A 27 19.66 -15.01 17.38
CA ARG A 27 20.47 -13.96 16.75
C ARG A 27 21.07 -14.43 15.42
N GLN A 28 21.67 -15.62 15.39
CA GLN A 28 22.26 -16.20 14.19
C GLN A 28 21.21 -16.51 13.12
N ASP A 29 20.06 -17.06 13.52
CA ASP A 29 18.94 -17.29 12.61
C ASP A 29 18.46 -15.97 12.00
N LEU A 30 18.37 -14.89 12.79
CA LEU A 30 18.02 -13.56 12.29
C LEU A 30 19.01 -13.05 11.26
N GLU A 31 20.32 -13.16 11.52
CA GLU A 31 21.36 -12.78 10.57
C GLU A 31 21.25 -13.57 9.26
N ASN A 32 21.00 -14.88 9.37
CA ASN A 32 20.79 -15.76 8.22
C ASN A 32 19.57 -15.30 7.41
N ARG A 33 18.42 -15.04 8.05
CA ARG A 33 17.22 -14.52 7.36
C ARG A 33 17.48 -13.20 6.64
N ILE A 34 18.16 -12.26 7.29
CA ILE A 34 18.52 -10.97 6.69
C ILE A 34 19.38 -11.17 5.43
N SER A 35 20.39 -12.04 5.51
CA SER A 35 21.32 -12.31 4.40
C SER A 35 20.68 -13.03 3.20
N GLN A 36 19.54 -13.70 3.38
CA GLN A 36 18.80 -14.33 2.29
C GLN A 36 18.01 -13.34 1.44
N VAL A 37 17.67 -12.17 2.00
CA VAL A 37 16.84 -11.17 1.31
C VAL A 37 17.67 -9.98 0.87
N PHE A 38 18.51 -9.47 1.76
CA PHE A 38 19.39 -8.36 1.46
C PHE A 38 20.75 -8.89 1.06
N SER A 39 21.44 -8.14 0.20
CA SER A 39 22.81 -8.50 -0.17
C SER A 39 23.67 -8.70 1.09
N PRO A 40 24.49 -9.76 1.16
CA PRO A 40 25.31 -10.05 2.33
C PRO A 40 26.09 -8.83 2.81
N GLY A 41 26.04 -8.61 4.13
CA GLY A 41 26.68 -7.47 4.78
C GLY A 41 26.00 -6.13 4.53
N THR A 42 24.71 -6.07 4.18
CA THR A 42 23.93 -4.79 4.16
C THR A 42 23.63 -4.28 5.57
N PHE A 43 23.37 -5.20 6.49
CA PHE A 43 23.11 -4.90 7.90
C PHE A 43 24.12 -5.60 8.79
N GLU A 44 24.47 -4.92 9.87
CA GLU A 44 25.20 -5.46 11.01
C GLU A 44 24.26 -5.48 12.23
N VAL A 45 24.10 -6.64 12.87
CA VAL A 45 23.34 -6.73 14.13
C VAL A 45 24.23 -6.22 15.25
N VAL A 46 24.12 -4.93 15.59
CA VAL A 46 24.97 -4.28 16.61
C VAL A 46 24.47 -4.50 18.03
N TRP A 47 23.21 -4.91 18.20
CA TRP A 47 22.64 -5.25 19.50
C TRP A 47 21.45 -6.20 19.32
N PHE A 48 21.34 -7.20 20.21
CA PHE A 48 20.26 -8.19 20.23
C PHE A 48 19.92 -8.59 21.67
N ASP A 49 18.63 -8.75 21.96
CA ASP A 49 18.13 -9.10 23.29
C ASP A 49 16.86 -9.96 23.18
N GLU A 50 16.89 -11.16 23.75
CA GLU A 50 15.73 -12.03 23.83
C GLU A 50 14.81 -11.55 24.97
N ARG A 51 13.56 -11.22 24.63
CA ARG A 51 12.54 -10.73 25.57
C ARG A 51 11.69 -11.83 26.20
N GLY A 52 11.90 -13.07 25.77
CA GLY A 52 11.26 -14.27 26.30
C GLY A 52 10.55 -15.07 25.22
N SER A 53 9.91 -16.16 25.63
CA SER A 53 9.20 -17.05 24.71
C SER A 53 7.88 -17.57 25.28
N SER A 54 6.90 -17.77 24.41
CA SER A 54 5.59 -18.34 24.73
C SER A 54 5.31 -19.58 23.87
N ALA A 55 4.31 -20.38 24.27
CA ALA A 55 3.72 -21.34 23.34
C ALA A 55 3.05 -20.58 22.18
N ASP A 56 3.11 -21.14 20.97
CA ASP A 56 2.40 -20.60 19.81
C ASP A 56 0.94 -21.06 19.85
N SER A 57 0.01 -20.11 20.06
CA SER A 57 -1.43 -20.36 20.11
C SER A 57 -2.01 -20.83 18.77
N ASN A 58 -1.27 -20.65 17.67
CA ASN A 58 -1.67 -21.06 16.32
C ASN A 58 -0.99 -22.38 15.90
N SER A 59 -0.37 -23.11 16.83
CA SER A 59 0.25 -24.41 16.54
C SER A 59 -0.76 -25.40 15.98
N PRO A 60 -0.48 -26.07 14.84
CA PRO A 60 -1.28 -27.19 14.37
C PRO A 60 -1.38 -28.31 15.42
N PRO A 61 -2.47 -29.10 15.45
CA PRO A 61 -2.59 -30.23 16.35
C PRO A 61 -1.42 -31.20 16.22
N GLY A 62 -0.72 -31.48 17.32
CA GLY A 62 0.44 -32.38 17.35
C GLY A 62 1.80 -31.70 17.16
N GLU A 63 1.84 -30.39 16.90
CA GLU A 63 3.07 -29.61 16.88
C GLU A 63 3.24 -28.79 18.17
N ASN A 64 4.44 -28.82 18.74
CA ASN A 64 4.77 -28.04 19.94
C ASN A 64 5.60 -26.80 19.55
N ARG A 65 4.98 -25.79 18.93
CA ARG A 65 5.71 -24.60 18.47
C ARG A 65 5.83 -23.55 19.57
N ARG A 66 6.89 -22.74 19.49
CA ARG A 66 7.14 -21.62 20.39
C ARG A 66 7.39 -20.33 19.63
N VAL A 67 6.84 -19.24 20.15
CA VAL A 67 7.13 -17.89 19.69
C VAL A 67 8.20 -17.29 20.60
N VAL A 68 9.29 -16.82 20.03
CA VAL A 68 10.35 -16.08 20.70
C VAL A 68 10.22 -14.61 20.35
N TYR A 69 10.19 -13.75 21.36
CA TYR A 69 10.13 -12.30 21.22
C TYR A 69 11.54 -11.74 21.41
N TYR A 70 11.96 -10.83 20.54
CA TYR A 70 13.28 -10.23 20.63
C TYR A 70 13.26 -8.74 20.25
N GLU A 71 14.28 -8.04 20.70
CA GLU A 71 14.59 -6.70 20.27
C GLU A 71 15.98 -6.70 19.61
N THR A 72 16.13 -5.95 18.52
CA THR A 72 17.39 -5.86 17.78
C THR A 72 17.64 -4.44 17.28
N ARG A 73 18.92 -4.10 17.12
CA ARG A 73 19.38 -2.91 16.38
C ARG A 73 20.26 -3.35 15.22
N LEU A 74 19.85 -2.95 14.03
CA LEU A 74 20.58 -3.16 12.80
C LEU A 74 21.26 -1.86 12.38
N LYS A 75 22.57 -1.89 12.20
CA LYS A 75 23.30 -0.79 11.59
C LYS A 75 23.45 -1.04 10.09
N LEU A 76 23.13 -0.06 9.27
CA LEU A 76 23.37 -0.12 7.83
C LEU A 76 24.87 0.06 7.56
N THR A 77 25.44 -0.80 6.73
CA THR A 77 26.85 -0.67 6.29
C THR A 77 26.99 0.06 4.95
N ARG A 78 25.87 0.25 4.25
CA ARG A 78 25.74 0.89 2.94
C ARG A 78 24.40 1.61 2.86
N ASP A 79 24.28 2.51 1.90
CA ASP A 79 23.01 3.18 1.61
C ASP A 79 21.96 2.17 1.10
N VAL A 80 20.73 2.28 1.59
CA VAL A 80 19.61 1.43 1.21
C VAL A 80 18.39 2.28 0.95
N ASP A 81 17.89 2.26 -0.28
CA ASP A 81 16.60 2.86 -0.62
C ASP A 81 15.47 1.84 -0.39
N PHE A 82 14.79 1.97 0.75
CA PHE A 82 13.65 1.12 1.09
C PHE A 82 12.39 1.40 0.26
N GLY A 83 12.40 2.46 -0.57
CA GLY A 83 11.36 2.78 -1.55
C GLY A 83 11.71 2.39 -2.98
N ALA A 84 12.93 1.92 -3.24
CA ALA A 84 13.34 1.48 -4.58
C ALA A 84 12.59 0.22 -4.99
N TRP A 85 12.12 0.22 -6.24
CA TRP A 85 11.26 -0.83 -6.78
C TRP A 85 12.00 -2.16 -7.05
N ASN A 86 13.32 -2.12 -7.14
CA ASN A 86 14.18 -3.26 -7.52
C ASN A 86 14.97 -3.85 -6.34
N THR A 87 14.73 -3.37 -5.12
CA THR A 87 15.39 -3.86 -3.91
C THR A 87 14.35 -4.20 -2.84
N PRO A 88 14.68 -5.08 -1.89
CA PRO A 88 13.77 -5.37 -0.78
C PRO A 88 13.46 -4.09 0.02
N GLY A 89 12.17 -3.80 0.19
CA GLY A 89 11.69 -2.56 0.81
C GLY A 89 11.43 -2.68 2.31
N ALA A 90 10.85 -1.63 2.90
CA ALA A 90 10.50 -1.61 4.32
C ALA A 90 9.57 -2.77 4.75
N ALA A 91 8.66 -3.19 3.87
CA ALA A 91 7.79 -4.33 4.12
C ALA A 91 8.56 -5.65 4.26
N SER A 92 9.65 -5.84 3.49
CA SER A 92 10.52 -7.02 3.60
C SER A 92 11.19 -7.08 4.98
N LEU A 93 11.62 -5.93 5.53
CA LEU A 93 12.13 -5.87 6.90
C LEU A 93 11.07 -6.25 7.94
N VAL A 94 9.83 -5.77 7.79
CA VAL A 94 8.72 -6.12 8.69
C VAL A 94 8.50 -7.64 8.72
N THR A 95 8.42 -8.26 7.55
CA THR A 95 8.25 -9.71 7.41
C THR A 95 9.43 -10.49 7.99
N LEU A 96 10.67 -10.10 7.65
CA LEU A 96 11.89 -10.76 8.12
C LEU A 96 12.04 -10.74 9.64
N MET A 97 11.64 -9.62 10.24
CA MET A 97 11.68 -9.42 11.69
C MET A 97 10.54 -10.15 12.40
N GLY A 98 9.54 -10.66 11.69
CA GLY A 98 8.29 -11.09 12.30
C GLY A 98 7.68 -9.97 13.16
N ALA A 99 7.83 -8.73 12.71
CA ALA A 99 7.41 -7.53 13.42
C ALA A 99 6.03 -7.07 12.92
N GLY A 100 5.29 -6.36 13.75
CA GLY A 100 4.17 -5.54 13.28
C GLY A 100 4.66 -4.24 12.63
N PRO A 101 3.81 -3.50 11.89
CA PRO A 101 4.20 -2.23 11.25
C PRO A 101 4.75 -1.18 12.23
N LYS A 102 4.32 -1.22 13.50
CA LYS A 102 4.81 -0.34 14.58
C LYS A 102 6.07 -0.87 15.29
N GLY A 103 6.48 -2.10 14.98
CA GLY A 103 7.61 -2.79 15.58
C GLY A 103 8.96 -2.38 14.99
N ILE A 104 8.98 -1.68 13.85
CA ILE A 104 10.21 -1.18 13.23
C ILE A 104 10.25 0.35 13.32
N ARG A 105 11.41 0.89 13.71
CA ARG A 105 11.70 2.33 13.80
C ARG A 105 13.06 2.63 13.19
N GLY A 106 13.20 3.82 12.61
CA GLY A 106 14.46 4.27 11.99
C GLY A 106 14.50 4.11 10.46
N VAL A 107 13.46 3.55 9.84
CA VAL A 107 13.33 3.52 8.37
C VAL A 107 12.87 4.91 7.88
N ILE A 108 13.66 5.52 7.01
CA ILE A 108 13.44 6.88 6.49
C ILE A 108 12.79 6.82 5.09
N SER A 109 11.84 7.72 4.83
CA SER A 109 11.24 7.90 3.50
C SER A 109 12.28 8.49 2.54
N GLY A 110 12.63 7.75 1.48
CA GLY A 110 13.72 8.09 0.55
C GLY A 110 15.03 7.31 0.78
N GLY A 111 15.07 6.43 1.79
CA GLY A 111 16.21 5.56 2.08
C GLY A 111 17.01 5.99 3.30
N ASN A 112 17.82 5.06 3.78
CA ASN A 112 18.75 5.24 4.90
C ASN A 112 20.20 5.22 4.39
N GLN A 113 21.08 5.94 5.06
CA GLN A 113 22.51 6.00 4.71
C GLN A 113 23.32 4.97 5.49
N ALA A 114 24.52 4.66 4.99
CA ALA A 114 25.51 3.89 5.72
C ALA A 114 25.77 4.52 7.11
N GLY A 115 25.63 3.74 8.17
CA GLY A 115 25.77 4.17 9.55
C GLY A 115 24.44 4.36 10.29
N ASP A 116 23.31 4.50 9.58
CA ASP A 116 21.99 4.61 10.21
C ASP A 116 21.63 3.33 10.97
N GLU A 117 20.89 3.48 12.07
CA GLU A 117 20.39 2.37 12.88
C GLU A 117 18.88 2.18 12.74
N ILE A 118 18.47 0.94 12.49
CA ILE A 118 17.06 0.50 12.52
C ILE A 118 16.86 -0.33 13.78
N ARG A 119 15.88 0.07 14.59
CA ARG A 119 15.45 -0.68 15.77
C ARG A 119 14.21 -1.50 15.43
N ALA A 120 14.24 -2.79 15.74
CA ALA A 120 13.11 -3.70 15.51
C ALA A 120 12.73 -4.49 16.75
N PHE A 121 11.43 -4.63 16.97
CA PHE A 121 10.81 -5.54 17.90
C PHE A 121 10.17 -6.66 17.09
N GLY A 122 10.79 -7.83 17.16
CA GLY A 122 10.49 -8.96 16.28
C GLY A 122 9.97 -10.18 17.01
N THR A 123 9.47 -11.12 16.23
CA THR A 123 9.12 -12.46 16.67
C THR A 123 9.68 -13.51 15.72
N ALA A 124 10.00 -14.69 16.26
CA ALA A 124 10.41 -15.84 15.48
C ALA A 124 9.72 -17.10 16.05
N VAL A 125 9.27 -17.99 15.16
CA VAL A 125 8.55 -19.21 15.56
C VAL A 125 9.47 -20.40 15.40
N TYR A 126 9.53 -21.26 16.41
CA TYR A 126 10.40 -22.42 16.44
C TYR A 126 9.61 -23.70 16.70
N ARG A 127 10.06 -24.80 16.09
CA ARG A 127 9.59 -26.16 16.44
C ARG A 127 10.75 -27.01 16.95
N PRO A 128 10.49 -28.00 17.81
CA PRO A 128 11.50 -28.96 18.24
C PRO A 128 12.00 -29.78 17.04
N ASP A 129 13.31 -29.99 16.95
CA ASP A 129 13.95 -30.81 15.93
C ASP A 129 15.18 -31.52 16.50
N GLY A 130 15.11 -32.85 16.63
CA GLY A 130 16.27 -33.69 17.00
C GLY A 130 16.98 -33.34 18.32
N GLY A 131 16.31 -32.71 19.28
CA GLY A 131 16.91 -32.23 20.54
C GLY A 131 17.32 -30.75 20.55
N GLY A 132 17.16 -30.05 19.43
CA GLY A 132 17.28 -28.60 19.30
C GLY A 132 15.99 -27.94 18.83
N TRP A 133 16.10 -26.69 18.40
CA TRP A 133 15.00 -25.91 17.85
C TRP A 133 15.29 -25.57 16.40
N LYS A 134 14.29 -25.70 15.54
CA LYS A 134 14.36 -25.29 14.14
C LYS A 134 13.39 -24.15 13.91
N GLU A 135 13.89 -23.04 13.39
CA GLU A 135 13.04 -21.92 13.03
C GLU A 135 12.07 -22.31 11.92
N ILE A 136 10.82 -21.89 12.07
CA ILE A 136 9.79 -21.91 11.06
C ILE A 136 9.76 -20.51 10.46
N ALA A 137 10.06 -20.41 9.16
CA ALA A 137 9.96 -19.15 8.44
C ALA A 137 8.59 -18.49 8.67
N PRO A 138 8.51 -17.16 8.81
CA PRO A 138 7.24 -16.46 8.96
C PRO A 138 6.27 -16.88 7.85
N ALA A 139 5.00 -17.11 8.19
CA ALA A 139 3.99 -17.49 7.20
C ALA A 139 3.96 -16.46 6.05
N GLY A 140 4.17 -16.91 4.81
CA GLY A 140 4.27 -16.05 3.62
C GLY A 140 5.70 -15.61 3.24
N PHE A 141 6.72 -15.97 4.03
CA PHE A 141 8.11 -15.78 3.63
C PHE A 141 8.60 -16.96 2.80
N THR A 142 8.64 -16.78 1.48
CA THR A 142 9.42 -17.64 0.58
C THR A 142 10.67 -16.86 0.20
N PRO A 143 11.89 -17.31 0.55
CA PRO A 143 13.09 -16.62 0.10
C PRO A 143 13.08 -16.56 -1.43
N PRO A 144 13.50 -15.45 -2.04
CA PRO A 144 13.57 -15.36 -3.49
C PRO A 144 14.44 -16.52 -3.99
N VAL A 145 13.85 -17.39 -4.83
CA VAL A 145 14.60 -18.47 -5.45
C VAL A 145 15.67 -17.81 -6.30
N VAL A 146 16.94 -17.92 -5.88
CA VAL A 146 18.09 -17.53 -6.70
C VAL A 146 17.91 -18.27 -8.03
N PRO A 147 17.69 -17.55 -9.16
CA PRO A 147 17.54 -18.23 -10.42
C PRO A 147 18.81 -19.03 -10.65
N ALA A 148 18.68 -20.35 -10.74
CA ALA A 148 19.74 -21.16 -11.32
C ALA A 148 20.08 -20.52 -12.66
N LEU A 149 21.36 -20.26 -12.90
CA LEU A 149 21.90 -19.73 -14.16
C LEU A 149 21.44 -20.62 -15.31
N VAL A 150 20.25 -20.31 -15.83
CA VAL A 150 19.71 -20.83 -17.08
C VAL A 150 19.48 -19.61 -17.92
N THR A 151 20.17 -19.61 -19.05
CA THR A 151 20.27 -18.57 -20.06
C THR A 151 18.92 -18.31 -20.72
N ILE A 152 18.02 -17.63 -20.02
CA ILE A 152 16.90 -16.88 -20.58
C ILE A 152 16.76 -15.67 -19.67
N SER A 153 16.86 -14.46 -20.22
CA SER A 153 16.77 -13.22 -19.46
C SER A 153 15.66 -13.30 -18.41
N PRO A 154 15.91 -12.86 -17.15
CA PRO A 154 14.88 -12.90 -16.12
C PRO A 154 13.62 -12.18 -16.63
N PRO A 155 12.42 -12.65 -16.25
CA PRO A 155 11.19 -11.99 -16.64
C PRO A 155 11.31 -10.50 -16.32
N PRO A 156 10.84 -9.60 -17.21
CA PRO A 156 10.95 -8.17 -16.97
C PRO A 156 10.44 -7.85 -15.57
N ALA A 157 11.08 -6.92 -14.86
CA ALA A 157 10.72 -6.59 -13.47
C ALA A 157 9.21 -6.31 -13.26
N SER A 158 8.51 -5.87 -14.30
CA SER A 158 7.06 -5.72 -14.33
C SER A 158 6.31 -7.03 -14.07
N GLU A 159 6.78 -8.17 -14.57
CA GLU A 159 6.15 -9.48 -14.34
C GLU A 159 6.37 -9.98 -12.92
N GLN A 160 7.55 -9.75 -12.34
CA GLN A 160 7.83 -10.07 -10.94
C GLN A 160 6.99 -9.21 -9.99
N LEU A 161 6.85 -7.91 -10.28
CA LEU A 161 5.98 -7.01 -9.51
C LEU A 161 4.52 -7.43 -9.58
N LEU A 162 4.02 -7.79 -10.78
CA LEU A 162 2.64 -8.28 -10.96
C LEU A 162 2.40 -9.61 -10.23
N ALA A 163 3.38 -10.50 -10.19
CA ALA A 163 3.30 -11.74 -9.43
C ALA A 163 3.21 -11.46 -7.92
N ASN A 164 4.09 -10.60 -7.39
CA ASN A 164 4.09 -10.23 -5.98
C ASN A 164 2.79 -9.51 -5.56
N LEU A 165 2.27 -8.62 -6.41
CA LEU A 165 0.98 -7.95 -6.16
C LEU A 165 -0.18 -8.95 -6.12
N ARG A 166 -0.18 -9.96 -7.00
CA ARG A 166 -1.18 -11.03 -6.98
C ARG A 166 -1.09 -11.87 -5.72
N GLU A 167 0.11 -12.21 -5.27
CA GLU A 167 0.29 -12.93 -4.00
C GLU A 167 -0.19 -12.11 -2.80
N ILE A 168 0.17 -10.83 -2.71
CA ILE A 168 -0.26 -9.95 -1.60
C ILE A 168 -1.79 -9.79 -1.58
N ALA A 169 -2.41 -9.58 -2.75
CA ALA A 169 -3.85 -9.41 -2.87
C ALA A 169 -4.64 -10.69 -2.49
N THR A 170 -4.06 -11.87 -2.75
CA THR A 170 -4.72 -13.16 -2.48
C THR A 170 -4.39 -13.75 -1.11
N ALA A 171 -3.27 -13.33 -0.49
CA ALA A 171 -2.84 -13.81 0.83
C ALA A 171 -3.59 -13.17 2.01
N SER A 172 -4.25 -12.02 1.83
CA SER A 172 -5.02 -11.36 2.89
C SER A 172 -6.47 -11.85 2.95
N PRO A 173 -6.96 -12.41 4.09
CA PRO A 173 -8.37 -12.79 4.25
C PRO A 173 -9.34 -11.61 4.09
N ALA A 174 -8.88 -10.39 4.35
CA ALA A 174 -9.66 -9.18 4.11
C ALA A 174 -9.75 -8.84 2.62
N GLY A 175 -8.73 -9.19 1.82
CA GLY A 175 -8.65 -8.94 0.37
C GLY A 175 -9.68 -9.71 -0.46
N SER A 176 -10.26 -10.79 0.09
CA SER A 176 -11.34 -11.55 -0.55
C SER A 176 -12.75 -11.05 -0.20
N THR A 177 -12.86 -10.09 0.74
CA THR A 177 -14.14 -9.45 1.07
C THR A 177 -14.50 -8.36 0.06
N PRO A 178 -15.78 -8.04 -0.18
CA PRO A 178 -16.16 -6.97 -1.11
C PRO A 178 -15.55 -5.60 -0.76
N ALA A 179 -15.38 -5.31 0.53
CA ALA A 179 -14.76 -4.06 0.99
C ALA A 179 -13.24 -4.06 0.74
N GLY A 180 -12.56 -5.19 0.98
CA GLY A 180 -11.14 -5.32 0.68
C GLY A 180 -10.84 -5.29 -0.82
N GLN A 181 -11.69 -5.93 -1.64
CA GLN A 181 -11.61 -5.85 -3.10
C GLN A 181 -11.74 -4.39 -3.59
N ALA A 182 -12.71 -3.64 -3.07
CA ALA A 182 -12.87 -2.21 -3.43
C ALA A 182 -11.64 -1.36 -3.06
N ILE A 183 -11.01 -1.63 -1.92
CA ILE A 183 -9.77 -0.93 -1.51
C ILE A 183 -8.61 -1.30 -2.45
N ILE A 184 -8.43 -2.59 -2.74
CA ILE A 184 -7.39 -3.08 -3.66
C ILE A 184 -7.58 -2.46 -5.05
N ASP A 185 -8.80 -2.46 -5.58
CA ASP A 185 -9.13 -1.87 -6.87
C ASP A 185 -8.82 -0.37 -6.89
N GLN A 186 -9.16 0.37 -5.82
CA GLN A 186 -8.87 1.80 -5.71
C GLN A 186 -7.36 2.08 -5.71
N GLU A 187 -6.58 1.36 -4.90
CA GLU A 187 -5.14 1.58 -4.79
C GLU A 187 -4.37 1.14 -6.04
N LEU A 188 -4.77 0.03 -6.67
CA LEU A 188 -4.19 -0.42 -7.93
C LEU A 188 -4.50 0.57 -9.06
N SER A 189 -5.74 1.06 -9.13
CA SER A 189 -6.14 2.07 -10.11
C SER A 189 -5.32 3.35 -9.95
N ARG A 190 -5.18 3.85 -8.71
CA ARG A 190 -4.36 5.02 -8.40
C ARG A 190 -2.89 4.81 -8.76
N SER A 191 -2.34 3.63 -8.44
CA SER A 191 -0.95 3.29 -8.71
C SER A 191 -0.66 3.22 -10.20
N LEU A 192 -1.50 2.49 -10.95
CA LEU A 192 -1.44 2.38 -12.40
C LEU A 192 -1.52 3.75 -13.07
N ALA A 193 -2.44 4.60 -12.61
CA ALA A 193 -2.57 5.96 -13.08
C ALA A 193 -1.24 6.74 -12.93
N THR A 194 -0.61 6.71 -11.75
CA THR A 194 0.68 7.39 -11.58
C THR A 194 1.82 6.78 -12.40
N ILE A 195 1.85 5.45 -12.57
CA ILE A 195 2.85 4.79 -13.43
C ILE A 195 2.69 5.27 -14.87
N GLN A 196 1.46 5.27 -15.39
CA GLN A 196 1.15 5.76 -16.73
C GLN A 196 1.55 7.23 -16.90
N ALA A 197 1.24 8.09 -15.92
CA ALA A 197 1.64 9.50 -15.95
C ALA A 197 3.16 9.67 -15.95
N ARG A 198 3.91 8.89 -15.15
CA ARG A 198 5.38 8.95 -15.12
C ARG A 198 6.02 8.42 -16.40
N LEU A 199 5.55 7.31 -16.95
CA LEU A 199 6.03 6.78 -18.23
C LEU A 199 5.77 7.74 -19.39
N SER A 200 4.63 8.44 -19.37
CA SER A 200 4.28 9.44 -20.37
C SER A 200 5.27 10.61 -20.43
N ARG A 201 5.81 11.03 -19.27
CA ARG A 201 6.86 12.07 -19.19
C ARG A 201 8.16 11.66 -19.89
N ILE A 202 8.49 10.37 -19.90
CA ILE A 202 9.72 9.85 -20.53
C ILE A 202 9.52 9.74 -22.05
N THR A 203 8.33 9.40 -22.51
CA THR A 203 8.02 9.17 -23.93
C THR A 203 7.55 10.43 -24.68
N GLN A 204 7.64 11.61 -24.06
CA GLN A 204 7.08 12.88 -24.61
C GLN A 204 5.58 12.76 -24.93
N VAL A 205 4.85 12.00 -24.10
CA VAL A 205 3.40 11.88 -24.14
C VAL A 205 2.84 12.69 -22.98
N TYR A 206 1.98 13.65 -23.26
CA TYR A 206 1.29 14.44 -22.26
C TYR A 206 0.10 13.66 -21.74
N ALA A 207 0.24 13.03 -20.57
CA ALA A 207 -0.90 12.52 -19.84
C ALA A 207 -1.80 13.68 -19.40
N ILE A 208 -3.11 13.56 -19.63
CA ILE A 208 -4.12 14.49 -19.15
C ILE A 208 -5.06 13.73 -18.22
N ALA A 209 -5.13 14.13 -16.95
CA ALA A 209 -6.10 13.61 -16.00
C ALA A 209 -7.52 13.91 -16.48
N ALA A 210 -8.29 12.86 -16.71
CA ALA A 210 -9.56 12.91 -17.41
C ALA A 210 -10.67 12.39 -16.50
N GLY A 211 -11.03 11.13 -16.59
CA GLY A 211 -12.15 10.60 -15.85
C GLY A 211 -12.41 9.15 -16.21
N PRO A 212 -13.62 8.64 -15.97
CA PRO A 212 -13.98 7.28 -16.33
C PRO A 212 -13.78 7.02 -17.82
N GLU A 213 -13.39 5.80 -18.18
CA GLU A 213 -13.05 5.39 -19.55
C GLU A 213 -14.11 5.76 -20.61
N ARG A 214 -15.39 5.68 -20.23
CA ARG A 214 -16.54 5.99 -21.10
C ARG A 214 -17.04 7.43 -20.97
N GLY A 215 -16.38 8.25 -20.17
CA GLY A 215 -16.71 9.66 -19.92
C GLY A 215 -16.26 10.59 -21.07
N GLN A 216 -16.80 11.82 -21.08
CA GLN A 216 -16.47 12.81 -22.13
C GLN A 216 -15.02 13.30 -22.03
N TYR A 217 -14.47 13.39 -20.81
CA TYR A 217 -13.08 13.79 -20.59
C TYR A 217 -12.12 12.81 -21.27
N ALA A 218 -12.32 11.50 -21.07
CA ALA A 218 -11.49 10.47 -21.71
C ALA A 218 -11.59 10.52 -23.23
N ARG A 219 -12.81 10.67 -23.79
CA ARG A 219 -13.02 10.79 -25.24
C ARG A 219 -12.35 12.03 -25.84
N LEU A 220 -12.39 13.17 -25.14
CA LEU A 220 -11.71 14.38 -25.58
C LEU A 220 -10.21 14.14 -25.70
N VAL A 221 -9.58 13.58 -24.67
CA VAL A 221 -8.13 13.34 -24.69
C VAL A 221 -7.76 12.27 -25.72
N GLN A 222 -8.60 11.25 -25.94
CA GLN A 222 -8.43 10.29 -27.03
C GLN A 222 -8.49 10.98 -28.41
N ALA A 223 -9.39 11.94 -28.61
CA ALA A 223 -9.44 12.71 -29.85
C ALA A 223 -8.18 13.57 -30.05
N LEU A 224 -7.64 14.16 -28.97
CA LEU A 224 -6.34 14.87 -29.01
C LEU A 224 -5.19 13.91 -29.36
N ALA A 225 -5.19 12.70 -28.80
CA ALA A 225 -4.19 11.68 -29.09
C ALA A 225 -4.17 11.26 -30.57
N LEU A 226 -5.36 11.16 -31.19
CA LEU A 226 -5.51 10.80 -32.60
C LEU A 226 -5.12 11.94 -33.55
N THR A 227 -5.47 13.18 -33.19
CA THR A 227 -5.21 14.37 -34.04
C THR A 227 -3.79 14.91 -33.90
N LYS A 228 -3.10 14.58 -32.81
CA LYS A 228 -1.73 15.03 -32.48
C LYS A 228 -1.52 16.53 -32.76
N PRO A 229 -2.35 17.40 -32.17
CA PRO A 229 -2.22 18.82 -32.41
C PRO A 229 -0.81 19.27 -32.02
N LEU A 230 -0.19 20.12 -32.85
CA LEU A 230 1.18 20.59 -32.67
C LEU A 230 2.25 19.49 -32.69
N GLY A 231 1.93 18.29 -33.17
CA GLY A 231 2.84 17.13 -33.16
C GLY A 231 3.03 16.50 -31.78
N LEU A 232 2.25 16.91 -30.78
CA LEU A 232 2.33 16.40 -29.41
C LEU A 232 1.52 15.12 -29.28
N ASN A 233 2.04 14.16 -28.51
CA ASN A 233 1.30 12.95 -28.16
C ASN A 233 0.54 13.19 -26.85
N PHE A 234 -0.73 12.80 -26.80
CA PHE A 234 -1.55 12.89 -25.59
C PHE A 234 -2.04 11.51 -25.19
N GLN A 235 -2.30 11.29 -23.91
CA GLN A 235 -3.01 10.10 -23.45
C GLN A 235 -3.97 10.42 -22.30
N PRO A 236 -5.17 9.83 -22.27
CA PRO A 236 -6.06 9.97 -21.13
C PRO A 236 -5.47 9.23 -19.94
N LEU A 237 -5.43 9.90 -18.80
CA LEU A 237 -5.28 9.26 -17.51
C LEU A 237 -6.67 9.05 -16.91
N LEU A 238 -7.04 7.80 -16.68
CA LEU A 238 -8.35 7.44 -16.13
C LEU A 238 -8.39 7.72 -14.62
N THR A 239 -9.45 8.40 -14.17
CA THR A 239 -9.65 8.85 -12.79
C THR A 239 -11.14 8.82 -12.43
N ALA A 240 -11.46 9.13 -11.17
CA ALA A 240 -12.82 9.33 -10.69
C ALA A 240 -13.45 10.67 -11.14
N GLY A 241 -12.64 11.62 -11.62
CA GLY A 241 -13.08 12.91 -12.16
C GLY A 241 -12.42 14.12 -11.50
N SER A 242 -13.09 15.28 -11.56
CA SER A 242 -12.53 16.60 -11.25
C SER A 242 -11.79 16.73 -9.91
N VAL A 243 -12.24 16.09 -8.82
CA VAL A 243 -11.54 16.20 -7.53
C VAL A 243 -10.20 15.48 -7.59
N GLU A 244 -10.20 14.20 -7.97
CA GLU A 244 -8.96 13.43 -8.10
C GLU A 244 -8.01 14.07 -9.11
N ASN A 245 -8.53 14.60 -10.21
CA ASN A 245 -7.74 15.31 -11.21
C ASN A 245 -6.97 16.51 -10.65
N LEU A 246 -7.63 17.32 -9.82
CA LEU A 246 -7.02 18.49 -9.19
C LEU A 246 -6.07 18.11 -8.06
N GLU A 247 -6.36 17.03 -7.33
CA GLU A 247 -5.43 16.45 -6.34
C GLU A 247 -4.15 15.96 -7.00
N LEU A 248 -4.25 15.29 -8.15
CA LEU A 248 -3.09 14.84 -8.92
C LEU A 248 -2.25 16.01 -9.47
N LEU A 249 -2.87 17.15 -9.78
CA LEU A 249 -2.17 18.37 -10.16
C LEU A 249 -1.43 19.00 -8.97
N ASP A 250 -2.11 19.12 -7.83
CA ASP A 250 -1.57 19.72 -6.60
C ASP A 250 -0.38 18.90 -6.03
N GLU A 251 -0.44 17.57 -6.19
CA GLU A 251 0.62 16.65 -5.77
C GLU A 251 1.77 16.51 -6.80
N ASP A 252 1.83 17.37 -7.84
CA ASP A 252 2.80 17.32 -8.96
C ASP A 252 2.88 15.96 -9.68
N ARG A 253 1.84 15.13 -9.51
CA ARG A 253 1.76 13.79 -10.11
C ARG A 253 1.40 13.86 -11.59
N ILE A 254 0.68 14.90 -12.02
CA ILE A 254 0.41 15.24 -13.42
C ILE A 254 0.58 16.75 -13.65
N SER A 255 0.72 17.17 -14.92
CA SER A 255 0.87 18.60 -15.28
C SER A 255 -0.34 19.18 -16.01
N LEU A 256 -1.26 18.33 -16.45
CA LEU A 256 -2.48 18.71 -17.17
C LEU A 256 -3.66 17.90 -16.66
N ALA A 257 -4.79 18.58 -16.43
CA ALA A 257 -6.02 17.92 -16.04
C ALA A 257 -7.24 18.64 -16.60
N LEU A 258 -8.31 17.89 -16.78
CA LEU A 258 -9.65 18.39 -17.04
C LEU A 258 -10.40 18.49 -15.71
N ALA A 259 -11.11 19.58 -15.49
CA ALA A 259 -11.93 19.75 -14.31
C ALA A 259 -13.09 20.71 -14.59
N GLN A 260 -14.20 20.50 -13.89
CA GLN A 260 -15.31 21.45 -13.90
C GLN A 260 -14.90 22.76 -13.23
N ALA A 261 -15.38 23.88 -13.74
CA ALA A 261 -14.95 25.21 -13.30
C ALA A 261 -15.28 25.52 -11.83
N ASP A 262 -16.43 25.03 -11.34
CA ASP A 262 -16.85 25.13 -9.94
C ASP A 262 -15.90 24.36 -9.01
N VAL A 263 -15.52 23.13 -9.38
CA VAL A 263 -14.58 22.31 -8.60
C VAL A 263 -13.17 22.91 -8.64
N ALA A 264 -12.73 23.42 -9.80
CA ALA A 264 -11.45 24.13 -9.93
C ALA A 264 -11.39 25.39 -9.05
N HIS A 265 -12.49 26.14 -8.95
CA HIS A 265 -12.60 27.27 -8.04
C HIS A 265 -12.52 26.83 -6.57
N GLN A 266 -13.20 25.75 -6.20
CA GLN A 266 -13.10 25.19 -4.84
C GLN A 266 -11.67 24.76 -4.49
N ALA A 267 -10.93 24.14 -5.42
CA ALA A 267 -9.52 23.80 -5.20
C ALA A 267 -8.64 25.05 -5.04
N PHE A 268 -8.79 26.02 -5.94
CA PHE A 268 -8.03 27.28 -5.86
C PHE A 268 -8.25 28.01 -4.53
N ALA A 269 -9.49 28.02 -4.02
CA ALA A 269 -9.85 28.68 -2.77
C ALA A 269 -9.70 27.80 -1.51
N GLY A 270 -9.36 26.51 -1.66
CA GLY A 270 -9.25 25.58 -0.52
C GLY A 270 -10.58 25.30 0.17
N GLN A 271 -11.65 25.13 -0.60
CA GLN A 271 -13.02 24.96 -0.12
C GLN A 271 -13.57 23.56 -0.43
N GLY A 272 -14.70 23.22 0.20
CA GLY A 272 -15.41 21.96 -0.07
C GLY A 272 -14.49 20.74 0.13
N PRO A 273 -14.34 19.86 -0.87
CA PRO A 273 -13.47 18.68 -0.78
C PRO A 273 -11.99 18.98 -0.49
N PHE A 274 -11.54 20.21 -0.76
CA PHE A 274 -10.14 20.61 -0.62
C PHE A 274 -9.84 21.31 0.72
N ALA A 275 -10.84 21.47 1.60
CA ALA A 275 -10.69 22.22 2.85
C ALA A 275 -9.59 21.68 3.78
N SER A 276 -9.33 20.37 3.77
CA SER A 276 -8.26 19.76 4.56
C SER A 276 -6.86 19.95 3.95
N ARG A 277 -6.77 20.20 2.64
CA ARG A 277 -5.51 20.42 1.91
C ARG A 277 -5.11 21.89 1.89
N GLY A 278 -6.11 22.77 1.90
CA GLY A 278 -5.92 24.21 1.75
C GLY A 278 -6.03 24.67 0.30
N PRO A 279 -5.84 25.98 0.04
CA PRO A 279 -5.92 26.54 -1.30
C PRO A 279 -4.74 26.14 -2.18
N SER A 280 -5.01 25.93 -3.47
CA SER A 280 -3.98 25.71 -4.52
C SER A 280 -3.78 26.99 -5.36
N PRO A 281 -3.05 28.01 -4.86
CA PRO A 281 -2.90 29.31 -5.53
C PRO A 281 -2.10 29.22 -6.84
N GLU A 282 -1.35 28.14 -7.05
CA GLU A 282 -0.58 27.90 -8.27
C GLU A 282 -1.40 27.27 -9.40
N LEU A 283 -2.67 26.90 -9.15
CA LEU A 283 -3.55 26.38 -10.19
C LEU A 283 -3.75 27.44 -11.30
N ARG A 284 -3.60 27.03 -12.57
CA ARG A 284 -3.82 27.88 -13.74
C ARG A 284 -4.80 27.20 -14.70
N SER A 285 -5.73 27.97 -15.23
CA SER A 285 -6.61 27.52 -16.32
C SER A 285 -5.96 27.77 -17.67
N LEU A 286 -5.98 26.77 -18.54
CA LEU A 286 -5.52 26.89 -19.93
C LEU A 286 -6.64 27.32 -20.89
N GLY A 287 -7.89 27.02 -20.56
CA GLY A 287 -9.04 27.35 -21.39
C GLY A 287 -10.32 26.66 -20.95
N SER A 288 -11.45 27.23 -21.40
CA SER A 288 -12.76 26.59 -21.30
C SER A 288 -13.01 25.74 -22.54
N LEU A 289 -13.60 24.56 -22.36
CA LEU A 289 -13.72 23.55 -23.41
C LEU A 289 -15.15 23.40 -23.92
N TYR A 290 -16.07 23.00 -23.04
CA TYR A 290 -17.48 22.82 -23.36
C TYR A 290 -18.34 22.90 -22.08
N PRO A 291 -19.65 23.19 -22.20
CA PRO A 291 -20.56 23.18 -21.06
C PRO A 291 -20.82 21.75 -20.58
N GLU A 292 -20.88 21.57 -19.26
CA GLU A 292 -21.25 20.32 -18.61
C GLU A 292 -22.61 20.49 -17.92
N PHE A 293 -23.65 19.85 -18.47
CA PHE A 293 -24.99 19.90 -17.90
C PHE A 293 -25.17 18.82 -16.82
N LEU A 294 -25.81 19.17 -15.71
CA LEU A 294 -26.31 18.19 -14.75
C LEU A 294 -27.46 17.40 -15.40
N HIS A 295 -27.25 16.10 -15.58
CA HIS A 295 -28.27 15.20 -16.11
C HIS A 295 -28.98 14.50 -14.94
N VAL A 296 -30.23 14.85 -14.70
CA VAL A 296 -31.10 14.16 -13.74
C VAL A 296 -32.00 13.19 -14.51
N ILE A 297 -31.69 11.91 -14.42
CA ILE A 297 -32.36 10.86 -15.21
C ILE A 297 -33.21 10.02 -14.27
N VAL A 298 -34.50 9.91 -14.60
CA VAL A 298 -35.45 9.01 -13.95
C VAL A 298 -35.95 7.98 -14.95
N ARG A 299 -36.52 6.88 -14.46
CA ARG A 299 -37.17 5.91 -15.36
C ARG A 299 -38.38 6.56 -16.04
N ALA A 300 -38.72 6.11 -17.24
CA ALA A 300 -39.86 6.64 -17.99
C ALA A 300 -41.21 6.48 -17.26
N ASP A 301 -41.34 5.46 -16.40
CA ASP A 301 -42.51 5.19 -15.57
C ASP A 301 -42.41 5.78 -14.15
N SER A 302 -41.40 6.61 -13.88
CA SER A 302 -41.22 7.26 -12.59
C SER A 302 -42.26 8.37 -12.40
N PRO A 303 -42.88 8.49 -11.21
CA PRO A 303 -43.77 9.61 -10.91
C PRO A 303 -43.04 10.94 -10.63
N ALA A 304 -41.71 10.95 -10.65
CA ALA A 304 -40.92 12.15 -10.37
C ALA A 304 -40.82 13.05 -11.61
N HIS A 305 -41.24 14.30 -11.46
CA HIS A 305 -41.22 15.33 -12.52
C HIS A 305 -40.37 16.56 -12.14
N SER A 306 -39.88 16.61 -10.90
CA SER A 306 -39.04 17.68 -10.36
C SER A 306 -37.97 17.11 -9.42
N ILE A 307 -36.98 17.95 -9.06
CA ILE A 307 -35.96 17.58 -8.06
C ILE A 307 -36.60 17.33 -6.69
N ALA A 308 -37.65 18.08 -6.33
CA ALA A 308 -38.37 17.89 -5.07
C ALA A 308 -39.01 16.49 -4.96
N ASP A 309 -39.39 15.88 -6.08
CA ASP A 309 -39.98 14.53 -6.09
C ASP A 309 -38.95 13.43 -5.80
N LEU A 310 -37.66 13.78 -5.72
CA LEU A 310 -36.58 12.86 -5.35
C LEU A 310 -36.45 12.69 -3.83
N ILE A 311 -37.17 13.48 -3.03
CA ILE A 311 -37.22 13.33 -1.57
C ILE A 311 -37.67 11.89 -1.23
N HIS A 312 -36.94 11.24 -0.33
CA HIS A 312 -37.12 9.84 0.07
C HIS A 312 -36.96 8.80 -1.05
N LYS A 313 -36.42 9.17 -2.22
CA LYS A 313 -36.04 8.23 -3.28
C LYS A 313 -34.58 7.82 -3.14
N ARG A 314 -34.25 6.65 -3.71
CA ARG A 314 -32.86 6.23 -3.87
C ARG A 314 -32.27 6.95 -5.09
N VAL A 315 -31.32 7.84 -4.87
CA VAL A 315 -30.66 8.63 -5.91
C VAL A 315 -29.20 8.19 -6.05
N SER A 316 -28.75 7.96 -7.28
CA SER A 316 -27.33 7.74 -7.59
C SER A 316 -26.66 9.08 -7.86
N LEU A 317 -25.64 9.43 -7.06
CA LEU A 317 -24.92 10.71 -7.16
C LEU A 317 -23.64 10.62 -8.01
N GLY A 318 -23.41 9.49 -8.68
CA GLY A 318 -22.15 9.22 -9.37
C GLY A 318 -21.00 8.84 -8.43
N PRO A 319 -19.78 8.62 -8.98
CA PRO A 319 -18.61 8.16 -8.22
C PRO A 319 -18.18 9.16 -7.12
N PRO A 320 -17.66 8.67 -5.98
CA PRO A 320 -16.94 9.51 -5.02
C PRO A 320 -15.81 10.29 -5.71
N GLY A 321 -15.61 11.57 -5.37
CA GLY A 321 -14.58 12.42 -5.98
C GLY A 321 -14.89 12.93 -7.40
N SER A 322 -16.06 12.60 -7.97
CA SER A 322 -16.50 13.21 -9.22
C SER A 322 -17.09 14.61 -8.97
N GLY A 323 -16.86 15.55 -9.89
CA GLY A 323 -17.52 16.86 -9.78
C GLY A 323 -19.03 16.77 -10.01
N THR A 324 -19.52 15.77 -10.77
CA THR A 324 -20.96 15.44 -10.84
C THR A 324 -21.56 15.22 -9.45
N ARG A 325 -20.86 14.52 -8.56
CA ARG A 325 -21.34 14.32 -7.18
C ARG A 325 -21.45 15.64 -6.44
N ILE A 326 -20.45 16.51 -6.53
CA ILE A 326 -20.47 17.83 -5.88
C ILE A 326 -21.65 18.66 -6.40
N THR A 327 -21.82 18.75 -7.71
CA THR A 327 -22.94 19.47 -8.32
C THR A 327 -24.29 18.87 -7.89
N ALA A 328 -24.41 17.54 -7.85
CA ALA A 328 -25.63 16.87 -7.41
C ALA A 328 -25.94 17.13 -5.93
N GLU A 329 -24.93 17.08 -5.06
CA GLU A 329 -25.08 17.37 -3.62
C GLU A 329 -25.53 18.82 -3.40
N HIS A 330 -24.91 19.81 -4.08
CA HIS A 330 -25.37 21.20 -3.99
C HIS A 330 -26.81 21.40 -4.48
N VAL A 331 -27.21 20.71 -5.57
CA VAL A 331 -28.59 20.79 -6.07
C VAL A 331 -29.56 20.15 -5.07
N LEU A 332 -29.22 19.01 -4.46
CA LEU A 332 -30.06 18.39 -3.45
C LEU A 332 -30.17 19.25 -2.17
N ASP A 333 -29.05 19.81 -1.71
CA ASP A 333 -29.01 20.71 -0.55
C ASP A 333 -29.87 21.97 -0.77
N ALA A 334 -29.88 22.52 -1.99
CA ALA A 334 -30.74 23.65 -2.35
C ALA A 334 -32.25 23.33 -2.23
N TYR A 335 -32.62 22.05 -2.31
CA TYR A 335 -33.98 21.54 -2.10
C TYR A 335 -34.18 20.96 -0.69
N GLY A 336 -33.22 21.15 0.23
CA GLY A 336 -33.29 20.69 1.62
C GLY A 336 -33.06 19.19 1.80
N MET A 337 -32.48 18.51 0.79
CA MET A 337 -32.20 17.07 0.83
C MET A 337 -30.74 16.81 1.20
N GLN A 338 -30.51 16.09 2.29
CA GLN A 338 -29.17 15.68 2.75
C GLN A 338 -29.03 14.16 2.76
N ARG A 339 -27.80 13.68 2.56
CA ARG A 339 -27.50 12.24 2.57
C ARG A 339 -27.89 11.63 3.93
N GLY A 340 -28.82 10.67 3.90
CA GLY A 340 -29.32 9.97 5.09
C GLY A 340 -30.62 10.53 5.67
N ARG A 341 -31.26 11.50 5.00
CA ARG A 341 -32.62 11.99 5.30
C ARG A 341 -33.51 11.91 4.06
#